data_AF-A0A1I8AVC6-F1
#
_entry.id   AF-A0A1I8AVC6-F1
#
_cell.length_a   1.000
_cell.length_b   1.000
_cell.length_c   1.000
_cell.angle_alpha   90.00
_cell.angle_beta   90.00
_cell.angle_gamma   90.00
#
_symmetry.space_group_name_H-M   'P 1'
#
loop_
_entity.id
_entity.type
_entity.pdbx_description
1 polymer ?
#
loop_
_entity_poly.entity_id
_entity_poly.type
_entity_poly.pdbx_seq_one_letter_code
_entity_poly.pdbx_strand_id
1 'polypeptide(L)'
;MSRYPYISESNERIAQMTGVTFGAAYKALAEEGTTVMDSLDAATALAQAFYLNGRSLSDQEVCLGIAAANGLDVEAVRRHLTDGSGREQALADFALARALGAQSYPTLLFVDGRKVTKLPAVGTPLETLNQTLDSLLG
;
A
#
# COMPACT_ATOMS: atom_id res chain seq x y z
N MET A 1 13.14 -12.52 15.58
CA MET A 1 11.72 -12.67 15.19
C MET A 1 11.43 -11.57 14.18
N SER A 2 10.86 -11.89 13.01
CA SER A 2 10.52 -10.90 11.98
C SER A 2 9.53 -9.88 12.55
N ARG A 3 9.72 -8.59 12.23
CA ARG A 3 8.84 -7.50 12.68
C ARG A 3 7.43 -7.60 12.12
N TYR A 4 7.24 -8.36 11.04
CA TYR A 4 5.98 -8.47 10.31
C TYR A 4 5.67 -9.91 9.89
N PRO A 5 5.43 -10.83 10.83
CA PRO A 5 5.25 -12.27 10.54
C PRO A 5 4.02 -12.56 9.65
N TYR A 6 3.06 -11.63 9.56
CA TYR A 6 1.82 -11.76 8.78
C TYR A 6 1.98 -11.42 7.28
N ILE A 7 3.10 -10.83 6.86
CA ILE A 7 3.25 -10.34 5.49
C ILE A 7 3.32 -11.47 4.47
N SER A 8 4.01 -12.57 4.79
CA SER A 8 4.11 -13.71 3.87
C SER A 8 2.73 -14.32 3.56
N GLU A 9 1.94 -14.62 4.60
CA GLU A 9 0.57 -15.14 4.45
C GLU A 9 -0.35 -14.14 3.72
N SER A 10 -0.20 -12.84 4.04
CA SER A 10 -0.97 -11.78 3.38
C SER A 10 -0.65 -11.72 1.88
N ASN A 11 0.63 -11.80 1.51
CA ASN A 11 1.07 -11.78 0.11
C ASN A 11 0.61 -13.01 -0.66
N GLU A 12 0.64 -14.20 -0.06
CA GLU A 12 0.09 -15.42 -0.67
C GLU A 12 -1.41 -15.25 -0.97
N ARG A 13 -2.17 -14.68 -0.03
CA ARG A 13 -3.59 -14.40 -0.20
C ARG A 13 -3.83 -13.38 -1.32
N ILE A 14 -3.05 -12.30 -1.35
CA ILE A 14 -3.13 -11.29 -2.39
C ILE A 14 -2.85 -11.93 -3.75
N ALA A 15 -1.79 -12.73 -3.88
CA ALA A 15 -1.46 -13.44 -5.11
C ALA A 15 -2.57 -14.40 -5.56
N GLN A 16 -3.20 -15.14 -4.64
CA GLN A 16 -4.34 -16.01 -4.95
C GLN A 16 -5.57 -15.22 -5.41
N MET A 17 -5.82 -14.05 -4.83
CA MET A 17 -7.00 -13.23 -5.14
C MET A 17 -6.85 -12.41 -6.43
N THR A 18 -5.63 -11.96 -6.75
CA THR A 18 -5.40 -10.99 -7.84
C THR A 18 -4.58 -11.53 -9.00
N GLY A 19 -3.85 -12.63 -8.80
CA GLY A 19 -2.87 -13.13 -9.77
C GLY A 19 -1.56 -12.33 -9.78
N VAL A 20 -1.37 -11.35 -8.89
CA VAL A 20 -0.12 -10.58 -8.83
C VAL A 20 1.05 -11.48 -8.42
N THR A 21 2.22 -11.22 -9.01
CA THR A 21 3.46 -11.91 -8.64
C THR A 21 4.34 -11.00 -7.79
N PHE A 22 4.59 -11.41 -6.56
CA PHE A 22 5.59 -10.79 -5.70
C PHE A 22 7.00 -11.30 -6.07
N GLY A 23 7.91 -10.38 -6.40
CA GLY A 23 9.27 -10.68 -6.84
C GLY A 23 10.14 -11.36 -5.77
N ALA A 24 11.18 -12.08 -6.20
CA ALA A 24 12.08 -12.82 -5.30
C ALA A 24 12.80 -11.90 -4.30
N ALA A 25 13.29 -10.74 -4.75
CA ALA A 25 13.97 -9.76 -3.89
C ALA A 25 13.03 -9.22 -2.79
N TYR A 26 11.77 -8.93 -3.14
CA TYR A 26 10.77 -8.49 -2.18
C TYR A 26 10.44 -9.59 -1.16
N LYS A 27 10.29 -10.85 -1.60
CA LYS A 27 10.03 -11.98 -0.70
C LYS A 27 11.17 -12.18 0.30
N ALA A 28 12.42 -12.10 -0.17
CA ALA A 28 13.60 -12.16 0.70
C ALA A 28 13.62 -11.02 1.74
N LEU A 29 13.29 -9.80 1.32
CA LEU A 29 13.19 -8.63 2.20
C LEU A 29 12.09 -8.80 3.28
N ALA A 30 10.94 -9.35 2.90
CA ALA A 30 9.84 -9.64 3.81
C ALA A 30 10.19 -10.75 4.82
N GLU A 31 10.91 -11.80 4.37
CA GLU A 31 11.41 -12.89 5.22
C GLU A 31 12.48 -12.42 6.21
N GLU A 32 13.41 -11.56 5.77
CA GLU A 32 14.44 -10.97 6.63
C GLU A 32 13.81 -10.20 7.80
N GLY A 33 12.72 -9.47 7.53
CA GLY A 33 11.89 -8.85 8.57
C GLY A 33 12.56 -7.71 9.34
N THR A 34 13.70 -7.23 8.85
CA THR A 34 14.48 -6.08 9.36
C THR A 34 14.12 -4.78 8.65
N THR A 35 13.65 -4.86 7.41
CA THR A 35 13.29 -3.68 6.62
C THR A 35 12.01 -3.04 7.17
N VAL A 36 12.07 -1.73 7.41
CA VAL A 36 10.89 -0.93 7.70
C VAL A 36 10.21 -0.60 6.38
N MET A 37 9.03 -1.19 6.13
CA MET A 37 8.18 -0.82 5.00
C MET A 37 7.42 0.45 5.34
N ASP A 38 8.13 1.58 5.30
CA ASP A 38 7.58 2.91 5.53
C ASP A 38 7.34 3.61 4.19
N SER A 39 6.07 3.89 3.88
CA SER A 39 5.68 4.65 2.70
C SER A 39 5.31 6.10 3.02
N LEU A 40 5.51 6.56 4.27
CA LEU A 40 5.05 7.87 4.73
C LEU A 40 5.70 9.00 3.94
N ASP A 41 7.02 8.97 3.74
CA ASP A 41 7.74 10.04 3.06
C ASP A 41 7.32 10.14 1.58
N ALA A 42 7.25 9.00 0.89
CA ALA A 42 6.80 8.95 -0.51
C ALA A 42 5.33 9.39 -0.67
N ALA A 43 4.42 8.91 0.19
CA ALA A 43 3.01 9.29 0.16
C ALA A 43 2.81 10.78 0.48
N THR A 44 3.56 11.30 1.44
CA THR A 44 3.56 12.73 1.80
C THR A 44 4.07 13.57 0.64
N ALA A 45 5.16 13.17 0.00
CA ALA A 45 5.72 13.86 -1.16
C ALA A 45 4.73 13.89 -2.34
N LEU A 46 4.04 12.78 -2.63
CA LEU A 46 2.97 12.74 -3.64
C LEU A 46 1.81 13.71 -3.30
N ALA A 47 1.33 13.68 -2.05
CA ALA A 47 0.26 14.55 -1.60
C ALA A 47 0.66 16.04 -1.66
N GLN A 48 1.87 16.37 -1.22
CA GLN A 48 2.41 17.74 -1.29
C GLN A 48 2.57 18.22 -2.74
N ALA A 49 3.13 17.38 -3.61
CA ALA A 49 3.29 17.69 -5.04
C ALA A 49 1.94 18.06 -5.68
N PHE A 50 0.90 17.27 -5.43
CA PHE A 50 -0.41 17.51 -6.01
C PHE A 50 -1.18 18.65 -5.32
N TYR A 51 -1.41 18.54 -4.00
CA TYR A 51 -2.34 19.43 -3.29
C TYR A 51 -1.73 20.77 -2.87
N LEU A 52 -0.42 20.83 -2.58
CA LEU A 52 0.23 22.08 -2.19
C LEU A 52 0.87 22.77 -3.40
N ASN A 53 1.54 22.00 -4.26
CA ASN A 53 2.36 22.56 -5.33
C ASN A 53 1.67 22.55 -6.71
N GLY A 54 0.46 21.99 -6.82
CA GLY A 54 -0.31 21.95 -8.07
C GLY A 54 0.38 21.18 -9.20
N ARG A 55 1.31 20.27 -8.88
CA ARG A 55 2.05 19.45 -9.85
C ARG A 55 1.20 18.26 -10.25
N SER A 56 1.18 17.93 -11.54
CA SER A 56 0.49 16.74 -12.04
C SER A 56 1.24 15.48 -11.62
N LEU A 57 0.54 14.51 -11.02
CA LEU A 57 1.08 13.17 -10.77
C LEU A 57 1.08 12.28 -12.03
N SER A 58 0.48 12.75 -13.12
CA SER A 58 0.59 12.11 -14.44
C SER A 58 1.86 12.53 -15.19
N ASP A 59 2.61 13.51 -14.68
CA ASP A 59 3.92 13.89 -15.20
C ASP A 59 4.98 12.96 -14.60
N GLN A 60 5.65 12.18 -15.46
CA GLN A 60 6.64 11.20 -15.02
C GLN A 60 7.80 11.88 -14.27
N GLU A 61 8.20 13.08 -14.67
CA GLU A 61 9.33 13.77 -14.04
C GLU A 61 9.01 14.20 -12.60
N VAL A 62 7.73 14.44 -12.28
CA VAL A 62 7.29 14.66 -10.89
C VAL A 62 7.48 13.39 -10.07
N CYS A 63 7.01 12.24 -10.57
CA CYS A 63 7.14 10.96 -9.88
C CYS A 63 8.59 10.51 -9.72
N LEU A 64 9.43 10.73 -10.74
CA LEU A 64 10.86 10.40 -10.70
C LEU A 64 11.65 11.30 -9.74
N GLY A 65 11.30 12.59 -9.68
CA GLY A 65 11.87 13.51 -8.68
C GLY A 65 11.54 13.09 -7.25
N ILE A 66 10.30 12.66 -7.00
CA ILE A 66 9.88 12.12 -5.70
C ILE A 66 10.65 10.83 -5.39
N ALA A 67 10.78 9.92 -6.37
CA ALA A 67 11.54 8.68 -6.21
C ALA A 67 13.00 8.95 -5.80
N ALA A 68 13.68 9.86 -6.50
CA ALA A 68 15.06 10.25 -6.19
C ALA A 68 15.19 10.84 -4.77
N ALA A 69 14.27 11.73 -4.38
CA ALA A 69 14.28 12.35 -3.06
C ALA A 69 14.04 11.37 -1.90
N ASN A 70 13.41 10.23 -2.18
CA ASN A 70 13.10 9.18 -1.19
C ASN A 70 14.04 7.96 -1.29
N GLY A 71 15.14 8.07 -2.06
CA GLY A 71 16.13 6.98 -2.18
C GLY A 71 15.65 5.75 -2.95
N LEU A 72 14.58 5.87 -3.74
CA LEU A 72 14.12 4.80 -4.63
C LEU A 72 15.01 4.71 -5.87
N ASP A 73 15.14 3.51 -6.44
CA ASP A 73 15.80 3.30 -7.73
C ASP A 73 14.98 3.99 -8.85
N VAL A 74 15.46 5.14 -9.28
CA VAL A 74 14.81 5.99 -10.28
C VAL A 74 14.65 5.26 -11.61
N GLU A 75 15.60 4.42 -12.01
CA GLU A 75 15.51 3.67 -13.27
C GLU A 75 14.54 2.51 -13.18
N ALA A 76 14.45 1.85 -12.01
CA ALA A 76 13.39 0.90 -11.75
C ALA A 76 12.00 1.58 -11.80
N VAL A 77 11.83 2.74 -11.14
CA VAL A 77 10.57 3.49 -11.18
C VAL A 77 10.23 3.94 -12.60
N ARG A 78 11.20 4.45 -13.36
CA ARG A 78 11.01 4.82 -14.77
C ARG A 78 10.54 3.63 -15.60
N ARG A 79 11.15 2.46 -15.42
CA ARG A 79 10.75 1.23 -16.10
C ARG A 79 9.29 0.89 -15.77
N HIS A 80 8.92 0.84 -14.49
CA HIS A 80 7.55 0.54 -14.05
C HIS A 80 6.50 1.53 -14.59
N LEU A 81 6.86 2.81 -14.76
CA LEU A 81 5.98 3.84 -15.32
C LEU A 81 5.81 3.73 -16.84
N THR A 82 6.75 3.10 -17.55
CA THR A 82 6.81 3.09 -19.02
C THR A 82 6.44 1.75 -19.64
N ASP A 83 6.77 0.63 -18.99
CA ASP A 83 6.50 -0.72 -19.51
C ASP A 83 5.08 -1.23 -19.22
N GLY A 84 4.30 -0.48 -18.44
CA GLY A 84 2.92 -0.81 -18.08
C GLY A 84 2.77 -1.73 -16.87
N SER A 85 3.87 -2.30 -16.34
CA SER A 85 3.84 -3.19 -15.17
C SER A 85 3.31 -2.50 -13.92
N GLY A 86 3.67 -1.23 -13.70
CA GLY A 86 3.16 -0.45 -12.57
C GLY A 86 1.65 -0.23 -12.66
N ARG A 87 1.12 -0.04 -13.87
CA ARG A 87 -0.32 0.11 -14.11
C ARG A 87 -1.05 -1.21 -13.85
N GLU A 88 -0.50 -2.33 -14.31
CA GLU A 88 -1.06 -3.66 -14.07
C GLU A 88 -1.14 -3.97 -12.57
N GLN A 89 -0.06 -3.72 -11.83
CA GLN A 89 -0.03 -3.88 -10.37
C GLN A 89 -1.07 -2.99 -9.67
N ALA A 90 -1.16 -1.70 -10.02
CA ALA A 90 -2.15 -0.80 -9.44
C ALA A 90 -3.61 -1.25 -9.72
N LEU A 91 -3.89 -1.77 -10.91
CA LEU A 91 -5.22 -2.31 -11.24
C LEU A 91 -5.56 -3.57 -10.45
N ALA A 92 -4.58 -4.45 -10.23
CA ALA A 92 -4.71 -5.62 -9.37
C ALA A 92 -5.00 -5.23 -7.91
N ASP A 93 -4.29 -4.22 -7.39
CA ASP A 93 -4.51 -3.67 -6.05
C ASP A 93 -5.90 -3.04 -5.90
N PHE A 94 -6.37 -2.30 -6.92
CA PHE A 94 -7.74 -1.78 -6.92
C PHE A 94 -8.80 -2.88 -6.99
N ALA A 95 -8.54 -3.98 -7.70
CA ALA A 95 -9.42 -5.13 -7.73
C ALA A 95 -9.51 -5.80 -6.36
N LEU A 96 -8.37 -5.98 -5.68
CA LEU A 96 -8.31 -6.48 -4.32
C LEU A 96 -9.09 -5.58 -3.35
N ALA A 97 -8.84 -4.27 -3.37
CA ALA A 97 -9.51 -3.32 -2.48
C ALA A 97 -11.04 -3.44 -2.61
N ARG A 98 -11.56 -3.53 -3.85
CA ARG A 98 -12.99 -3.76 -4.10
C ARG A 98 -13.47 -5.11 -3.60
N ALA A 99 -12.70 -6.19 -3.83
CA ALA A 99 -13.03 -7.53 -3.34
C ALA A 99 -13.09 -7.59 -1.80
N LEU A 100 -12.30 -6.76 -1.12
CA LEU A 100 -12.31 -6.58 0.33
C LEU A 100 -13.40 -5.63 0.84
N GLY A 101 -14.24 -5.08 -0.05
CA GLY A 101 -15.37 -4.20 0.29
C GLY A 101 -15.07 -2.71 0.33
N ALA A 102 -13.88 -2.27 -0.11
CA ALA A 102 -13.57 -0.85 -0.25
C ALA A 102 -14.24 -0.27 -1.52
N GLN A 103 -15.19 0.64 -1.33
CA GLN A 103 -15.94 1.31 -2.41
C GLN A 103 -15.68 2.81 -2.49
N SER A 104 -15.02 3.37 -1.47
CA SER A 104 -14.67 4.79 -1.38
C SER A 104 -13.37 4.97 -0.61
N TYR A 105 -12.75 6.13 -0.74
CA TYR A 105 -11.55 6.50 -0.01
C TYR A 105 -11.84 7.56 1.05
N PRO A 106 -11.08 7.57 2.17
CA PRO A 106 -10.32 6.44 2.70
C PRO A 106 -11.25 5.35 3.25
N THR A 107 -10.84 4.09 3.12
CA THR A 107 -11.46 2.93 3.80
C THR A 107 -10.40 2.23 4.64
N LEU A 108 -10.70 1.99 5.92
CA LEU A 108 -9.87 1.19 6.80
C LEU A 108 -10.48 -0.20 6.94
N LEU A 109 -9.63 -1.23 6.87
CA LEU A 109 -10.02 -2.62 6.98
C LEU A 109 -9.18 -3.30 8.06
N PHE A 110 -9.84 -4.05 8.94
CA PHE A 110 -9.21 -5.00 9.84
C PHE A 110 -9.30 -6.39 9.22
N VAL A 111 -8.16 -7.07 9.07
CA VAL A 111 -8.08 -8.40 8.45
C VAL A 111 -7.53 -9.38 9.48
N ASP A 112 -8.35 -10.35 9.88
CA ASP A 112 -7.99 -11.44 10.79
C ASP A 112 -8.22 -12.78 10.09
N GLY A 113 -7.14 -13.42 9.66
CA GLY A 113 -7.20 -14.60 8.79
C GLY A 113 -8.03 -14.32 7.54
N ARG A 114 -9.16 -15.03 7.39
CA ARG A 114 -10.11 -14.84 6.27
C ARG A 114 -11.20 -13.80 6.55
N LYS A 115 -11.31 -13.31 7.78
CA LYS A 115 -12.35 -12.36 8.17
C LYS A 115 -11.87 -10.94 7.88
N VAL A 116 -12.63 -10.24 7.06
CA VAL A 116 -12.40 -8.82 6.75
C VAL A 116 -13.51 -8.01 7.39
N THR A 117 -13.15 -7.07 8.25
CA THR A 117 -14.09 -6.17 8.94
C THR A 117 -13.77 -4.74 8.53
N LYS A 118 -14.77 -4.01 8.01
CA LYS A 118 -14.60 -2.59 7.71
C LYS A 118 -14.58 -1.79 9.01
N LEU A 119 -13.55 -0.99 9.19
CA LEU A 119 -13.43 -0.10 10.33
C LEU A 119 -14.11 1.25 10.03
N PRO A 120 -14.60 1.95 11.05
CA PRO A 120 -14.95 3.35 10.94
C PRO A 120 -13.77 4.17 10.40
N ALA A 121 -14.03 5.14 9.53
CA ALA A 121 -12.99 5.94 8.88
C ALA A 121 -13.33 7.42 8.95
N VAL A 122 -13.59 8.08 7.81
CA VAL A 122 -13.81 9.53 7.71
C VAL A 122 -14.85 10.02 8.73
N GLY A 123 -14.49 11.08 9.47
CA GLY A 123 -15.39 11.74 10.42
C GLY A 123 -15.65 10.96 11.71
N THR A 124 -15.00 9.81 11.91
CA THR A 124 -15.13 9.05 13.17
C THR A 124 -14.16 9.58 14.22
N PRO A 125 -14.61 9.85 15.46
CA PRO A 125 -13.70 10.17 16.57
C PRO A 125 -12.67 9.05 16.81
N LEU A 126 -11.45 9.43 17.15
CA LEU A 126 -10.36 8.47 17.43
C LEU A 126 -10.75 7.46 18.51
N GLU A 127 -11.47 7.90 19.54
CA GLU A 127 -11.95 7.02 20.61
C GLU A 127 -12.85 5.89 20.09
N THR A 128 -13.79 6.20 19.19
CA THR A 128 -14.69 5.20 18.59
C THR A 128 -13.93 4.22 17.70
N LEU A 129 -12.91 4.69 16.96
CA LEU A 129 -12.03 3.82 16.18
C LEU A 129 -11.27 2.86 17.11
N ASN A 130 -10.67 3.37 18.19
CA ASN A 130 -9.93 2.57 19.16
C ASN A 130 -10.83 1.53 19.84
N GLN A 131 -12.01 1.92 20.31
CA GLN A 131 -12.98 0.98 20.90
C GLN A 131 -13.36 -0.15 19.93
N THR A 132 -13.51 0.17 18.64
CA THR A 132 -13.79 -0.84 17.61
C THR A 132 -12.61 -1.80 17.48
N LEU A 133 -11.38 -1.27 17.42
CA LEU A 133 -10.16 -2.08 17.33
C LEU A 133 -9.99 -2.98 18.55
N ASP A 134 -10.15 -2.44 19.77
CA ASP A 134 -10.03 -3.20 21.02
C ASP A 134 -11.01 -4.39 21.03
N SER A 135 -12.25 -4.18 20.59
CA SER A 135 -13.25 -5.26 20.49
C SER A 135 -12.90 -6.37 19.48
N LEU A 136 -12.09 -6.04 18.47
CA LEU A 136 -11.65 -6.99 17.44
C LEU A 136 -10.38 -7.72 17.83
N LEU A 137 -9.53 -7.10 18.64
CA LEU A 137 -8.24 -7.66 19.07
C LEU A 137 -8.38 -8.58 20.30
N GLY A 138 -9.41 -8.38 21.12
CA GLY A 138 -9.68 -9.20 22.31
C GLY A 138 -8.94 -8.72 23.55
#